data_AF-A0A1F9PYJ7-F1
#
_entry.id   AF-A0A1F9PYJ7-F1
#
_cell.length_a   1.000
_cell.length_b   1.000
_cell.length_c   1.000
_cell.angle_alpha   90.00
_cell.angle_beta   90.00
_cell.angle_gamma   90.00
#
_symmetry.space_group_name_H-M   'P 1'
#
loop_
_entity.id
_entity.type
_entity.pdbx_description
1 polymer ?
#
loop_
_entity_poly.entity_id
_entity_poly.type
_entity_poly.pdbx_seq_one_letter_code
_entity_poly.pdbx_strand_id
1 'polypeptide(L)'
;MTYQRIEHIASGQFKTGKARTEIFQAYLATCLGVALYDVTTKTGGLIHILLPEPPGFSETEFPEKYASTGIPLLIGELVKLGANPLHIQACIAGGALVGPVSRQDVDLDIGGRSADIAVSILESAGIKTIKSETGGFFTCTLELNMATGETSINPAWMDLCKSENDFNAPSMNDISKTIDTLKPIPQAALKILRMFQSSQYHIMDITNELAKDQVLSGQTLKLCNSALFAGLLKIDTLKDAVMLLGEDMLIKSIITAAVQNYFSQTGVSGYSLCKGGLFFHAVGVATLAEKIAEKTGRAVPKLAYTAGLLHDIGKVILDQYVAESAPLFFRKLSKETESLLSSEKKIF
;
A
#
# COMPACT_ATOMS: atom_id res chain seq x y z
N MET A 1 -16.73 -15.97 -29.98
CA MET A 1 -15.66 -15.53 -29.05
C MET A 1 -14.48 -15.08 -29.90
N THR A 2 -14.27 -13.78 -30.03
CA THR A 2 -13.11 -13.24 -30.76
C THR A 2 -11.90 -13.37 -29.83
N TYR A 3 -10.96 -14.26 -30.15
CA TYR A 3 -9.71 -14.36 -29.39
C TYR A 3 -8.94 -13.06 -29.55
N GLN A 4 -8.88 -12.24 -28.50
CA GLN A 4 -7.97 -11.09 -28.45
C GLN A 4 -6.57 -11.62 -28.17
N ARG A 5 -5.62 -11.30 -29.06
CA ARG A 5 -4.24 -11.72 -28.91
C ARG A 5 -3.54 -10.78 -27.93
N ILE A 6 -3.07 -11.32 -26.81
CA ILE A 6 -2.26 -10.59 -25.83
C ILE A 6 -0.80 -10.65 -26.27
N GLU A 7 -0.15 -9.50 -26.26
CA GLU A 7 1.28 -9.35 -26.48
C GLU A 7 1.94 -8.78 -25.23
N HIS A 8 2.81 -9.58 -24.63
CA HIS A 8 3.50 -9.20 -23.41
C HIS A 8 4.72 -8.34 -23.71
N ILE A 9 4.82 -7.21 -23.02
CA ILE A 9 5.94 -6.28 -23.08
C ILE A 9 6.89 -6.61 -21.92
N ALA A 10 8.02 -7.22 -22.27
CA ALA A 10 9.04 -7.60 -21.30
C ALA A 10 9.68 -6.37 -20.65
N SER A 11 10.20 -6.54 -19.44
CA SER A 11 10.88 -5.47 -18.72
C SER A 11 12.06 -4.92 -19.51
N GLY A 12 12.15 -3.59 -19.58
CA GLY A 12 13.18 -2.91 -20.34
C GLY A 12 12.95 -2.93 -21.84
N GLN A 13 11.70 -3.05 -22.29
CA GLN A 13 11.32 -2.99 -23.70
C GLN A 13 10.08 -2.12 -23.87
N PHE A 14 9.84 -1.69 -25.11
CA PHE A 14 8.59 -1.08 -25.51
C PHE A 14 8.12 -1.63 -26.84
N LYS A 15 6.82 -1.46 -27.11
CA LYS A 15 6.27 -1.71 -28.43
C LYS A 15 5.32 -0.60 -28.84
N THR A 16 5.32 -0.28 -30.13
CA THR A 16 4.42 0.70 -30.75
C THR A 16 3.66 0.07 -31.92
N GLY A 17 2.56 0.70 -32.31
CA GLY A 17 1.82 0.31 -33.50
C GLY A 17 0.62 1.22 -33.77
N LYS A 18 0.03 1.04 -34.95
CA LYS A 18 -1.30 1.55 -35.28
C LYS A 18 -2.37 0.54 -34.90
N ALA A 19 -3.65 0.95 -34.97
CA ALA A 19 -4.81 0.13 -34.65
C ALA A 19 -4.66 -1.32 -35.13
N ARG A 20 -4.66 -2.24 -34.16
CA ARG A 20 -4.59 -3.69 -34.32
C ARG A 20 -5.50 -4.34 -33.29
N THR A 21 -5.86 -5.60 -33.51
CA THR A 21 -6.71 -6.38 -32.59
C THR A 21 -5.96 -6.93 -31.37
N GLU A 22 -4.72 -6.50 -31.15
CA GLU A 22 -3.81 -6.97 -30.11
C GLU A 22 -3.95 -6.12 -28.83
N ILE A 23 -3.70 -6.73 -27.67
CA ILE A 23 -3.59 -6.05 -26.39
C ILE A 23 -2.12 -6.05 -25.98
N PHE A 24 -1.53 -4.89 -25.73
CA PHE A 24 -0.21 -4.81 -25.12
C PHE A 24 -0.36 -4.91 -23.60
N GLN A 25 0.42 -5.79 -22.97
CA GLN A 25 0.32 -6.03 -21.53
C GLN A 25 1.71 -6.06 -20.87
N ALA A 26 1.85 -5.44 -19.70
CA ALA A 26 3.03 -5.59 -18.85
C ALA A 26 2.63 -6.02 -17.43
N TYR A 27 3.40 -6.92 -16.83
CA TYR A 27 3.31 -7.27 -15.41
C TYR A 27 4.27 -6.39 -14.61
N LEU A 28 3.77 -5.76 -13.57
CA LEU A 28 4.41 -4.65 -12.88
C LEU A 28 4.49 -4.89 -11.37
N ALA A 29 5.63 -4.51 -10.81
CA ALA A 29 5.95 -4.55 -9.39
C ALA A 29 6.64 -3.22 -9.05
N THR A 30 7.93 -3.27 -8.68
CA THR A 30 8.77 -2.07 -8.52
C THR A 30 9.10 -1.37 -9.84
N CYS A 31 9.03 -2.09 -10.96
CA CYS A 31 9.09 -1.53 -12.31
C CYS A 31 7.83 -0.70 -12.65
N LEU A 32 7.95 0.18 -13.64
CA LEU A 32 6.89 1.09 -14.07
C LEU A 32 6.42 0.76 -15.50
N GLY A 33 5.11 0.74 -15.73
CA GLY A 33 4.52 0.66 -17.06
C GLY A 33 3.93 2.01 -17.48
N VAL A 34 4.18 2.42 -18.72
CA VAL A 34 3.55 3.61 -19.32
C VAL A 34 2.92 3.23 -20.65
N ALA A 35 1.61 3.38 -20.75
CA ALA A 35 0.84 3.19 -21.97
C ALA A 35 0.45 4.56 -22.55
N LEU A 36 0.70 4.76 -23.84
CA LEU A 36 0.41 5.98 -24.58
C LEU A 36 -0.47 5.65 -25.78
N TYR A 37 -1.52 6.43 -26.00
CA TYR A 37 -2.40 6.25 -27.15
C TYR A 37 -2.95 7.57 -27.69
N ASP A 38 -2.84 7.78 -29.00
CA ASP A 38 -3.51 8.85 -29.74
C ASP A 38 -4.78 8.31 -30.40
N VAL A 39 -5.93 8.76 -29.90
CA VAL A 39 -7.26 8.36 -30.38
C VAL A 39 -7.55 8.80 -31.82
N THR A 40 -6.88 9.84 -32.31
CA THR A 40 -7.12 10.43 -33.64
C THR A 40 -6.48 9.58 -34.72
N THR A 41 -5.20 9.28 -34.52
CA THR A 41 -4.40 8.49 -35.47
C THR A 41 -4.48 7.00 -35.19
N LYS A 42 -5.09 6.63 -34.06
CA LYS A 42 -5.15 5.27 -33.52
C LYS A 42 -3.77 4.64 -33.43
N THR A 43 -2.83 5.42 -32.91
CA THR A 43 -1.43 5.02 -32.75
C THR A 43 -1.14 4.93 -31.26
N GLY A 44 -0.50 3.87 -30.81
CA GLY A 44 -0.18 3.71 -29.41
C GLY A 44 1.01 2.82 -29.15
N GLY A 45 1.37 2.72 -27.89
CA GLY A 45 2.46 1.88 -27.43
C GLY A 45 2.49 1.75 -25.92
N LEU A 46 3.22 0.75 -25.46
CA LEU A 46 3.43 0.46 -24.05
C LEU A 46 4.92 0.24 -23.83
N ILE A 47 5.48 0.90 -22.82
CA ILE A 47 6.86 0.72 -22.35
C ILE A 47 6.87 0.17 -20.93
N HIS A 48 7.81 -0.74 -20.67
CA HIS A 48 8.06 -1.33 -19.37
C HIS A 48 9.45 -0.89 -18.87
N ILE A 49 9.46 0.00 -17.90
CA ILE A 49 10.63 0.68 -17.36
C ILE A 49 11.13 -0.03 -16.11
N LEU A 50 12.45 -0.19 -16.01
CA LEU A 50 13.11 -0.85 -14.89
C LEU A 50 13.66 0.14 -13.85
N LEU A 51 14.18 1.28 -14.30
CA LEU A 51 14.94 2.20 -13.46
C LEU A 51 14.57 3.67 -13.76
N PRO A 52 14.78 4.59 -12.82
CA PRO A 52 14.47 6.01 -13.05
C PRO A 52 15.41 6.63 -14.09
N GLU A 53 16.72 6.41 -13.92
CA GLU A 53 17.78 7.08 -14.67
C GLU A 53 18.99 6.13 -14.87
N PRO A 54 19.79 6.36 -15.92
CA PRO A 54 20.98 5.57 -16.16
C PRO A 54 22.10 5.84 -15.15
N PRO A 55 22.94 4.84 -14.86
CA PRO A 55 24.12 5.03 -14.03
C PRO A 55 25.19 5.84 -14.80
N GLY A 56 25.38 7.10 -14.39
CA GLY A 56 26.43 7.98 -14.94
C GLY A 56 26.01 8.74 -16.21
N PHE A 57 26.99 9.40 -16.85
CA PHE A 57 26.78 10.34 -17.96
C PHE A 57 27.10 9.76 -19.36
N SER A 58 27.33 8.45 -19.50
CA SER A 58 27.65 7.83 -20.79
C SER A 58 26.41 7.49 -21.61
N GLU A 59 26.56 7.37 -22.94
CA GLU A 59 25.53 6.78 -23.80
C GLU A 59 25.11 5.42 -23.25
N THR A 60 23.80 5.24 -23.07
CA THR A 60 23.24 4.04 -22.47
C THR A 60 23.02 3.01 -23.56
N GLU A 61 23.56 1.80 -23.40
CA GLU A 61 23.37 0.70 -24.35
C GLU A 61 21.89 0.29 -24.51
N PHE A 62 21.05 0.58 -23.50
CA PHE A 62 19.62 0.22 -23.47
C PHE A 62 18.77 1.37 -22.90
N PRO A 63 18.54 2.45 -23.66
CA PRO A 63 17.84 3.64 -23.17
C PRO A 63 16.37 3.37 -22.81
N GLU A 64 15.73 2.35 -23.38
CA GLU A 64 14.36 1.94 -23.07
C GLU A 64 14.16 1.40 -21.65
N LYS A 65 15.25 1.07 -20.93
CA LYS A 65 15.17 0.57 -19.54
C LYS A 65 14.90 1.67 -18.52
N TYR A 66 15.14 2.94 -18.87
CA TYR A 66 15.09 4.05 -17.93
C TYR A 66 13.91 4.98 -18.19
N ALA A 67 13.30 5.53 -17.15
CA ALA A 67 12.20 6.48 -17.31
C ALA A 67 12.64 7.74 -18.07
N SER A 68 13.82 8.26 -17.73
CA SER A 68 14.36 9.49 -18.30
C SER A 68 14.65 9.42 -19.80
N THR A 69 14.96 8.24 -20.33
CA THR A 69 15.33 8.05 -21.75
C THR A 69 14.29 7.26 -22.53
N GLY A 70 13.64 6.26 -21.91
CA GLY A 70 12.70 5.37 -22.58
C GLY A 70 11.36 6.04 -22.91
N ILE A 71 10.84 6.90 -22.03
CA ILE A 71 9.56 7.59 -22.29
C ILE A 71 9.69 8.58 -23.45
N PRO A 72 10.73 9.45 -23.51
CA PRO A 72 10.96 10.29 -24.69
C PRO A 72 11.11 9.49 -25.98
N LEU A 73 11.80 8.33 -25.92
CA LEU A 73 11.94 7.44 -27.08
C LEU A 73 10.59 6.90 -27.55
N LEU A 74 9.75 6.42 -26.62
CA LEU A 74 8.41 5.95 -26.95
C LEU A 74 7.58 7.04 -27.62
N ILE A 75 7.56 8.26 -27.04
CA ILE A 75 6.84 9.40 -27.61
C ILE A 75 7.34 9.69 -29.03
N GLY A 76 8.67 9.72 -29.23
CA GLY A 76 9.28 9.94 -30.54
C GLY A 76 8.86 8.90 -31.58
N GLU A 77 8.80 7.62 -31.21
CA GLU A 77 8.33 6.56 -32.11
C GLU A 77 6.84 6.71 -32.47
N LEU A 78 5.99 7.14 -31.53
CA LEU A 78 4.58 7.41 -31.84
C LEU A 78 4.42 8.60 -32.78
N VAL A 79 5.21 9.66 -32.60
CA VAL A 79 5.24 10.82 -33.50
C VAL A 79 5.68 10.42 -34.91
N LYS A 80 6.70 9.56 -35.04
CA LYS A 80 7.13 9.01 -36.35
C LYS A 80 6.01 8.22 -37.05
N LEU A 81 5.15 7.56 -36.27
CA LEU A 81 3.96 6.86 -36.79
C LEU A 81 2.79 7.80 -37.11
N GLY A 82 2.93 9.09 -36.79
CA GLY A 82 1.99 10.16 -37.11
C GLY A 82 1.17 10.68 -35.92
N ALA A 83 1.43 10.20 -34.70
CA ALA A 83 0.72 10.67 -33.52
C ALA A 83 1.03 12.14 -33.21
N ASN A 84 0.04 12.87 -32.70
CA ASN A 84 0.25 14.21 -32.15
C ASN A 84 0.36 14.12 -30.62
N PRO A 85 1.46 14.56 -29.97
CA PRO A 85 1.61 14.53 -28.52
C PRO A 85 0.42 15.14 -27.76
N LEU A 86 -0.18 16.22 -28.27
CA LEU A 86 -1.34 16.87 -27.64
C LEU A 86 -2.63 16.03 -27.65
N HIS A 87 -2.69 15.00 -28.51
CA HIS A 87 -3.80 14.06 -28.59
C HIS A 87 -3.49 12.72 -27.93
N ILE A 88 -2.25 12.52 -27.45
CA ILE A 88 -1.87 11.33 -26.71
C ILE A 88 -2.46 11.41 -25.31
N GLN A 89 -3.02 10.29 -24.87
CA GLN A 89 -3.41 10.04 -23.50
C GLN A 89 -2.46 9.02 -22.87
N ALA A 90 -2.12 9.24 -21.60
CA ALA A 90 -1.22 8.38 -20.85
C ALA A 90 -1.93 7.63 -19.73
N CYS A 91 -1.56 6.36 -19.54
CA CYS A 91 -1.91 5.54 -18.39
C CYS A 91 -0.62 5.00 -17.77
N ILE A 92 -0.47 5.16 -16.45
CA ILE A 92 0.75 4.80 -15.72
C ILE A 92 0.40 3.83 -14.59
N ALA A 93 1.20 2.78 -14.42
CA ALA A 93 1.00 1.81 -13.35
C ALA A 93 2.34 1.25 -12.83
N GLY A 94 2.35 0.68 -11.62
CA GLY A 94 3.52 0.01 -11.04
C GLY A 94 4.28 0.88 -10.04
N GLY A 95 5.60 0.75 -9.97
CA GLY A 95 6.41 1.51 -9.02
C GLY A 95 6.18 1.16 -7.55
N ALA A 96 5.67 -0.05 -7.26
CA ALA A 96 5.34 -0.50 -5.91
C ALA A 96 6.57 -1.04 -5.15
N LEU A 97 6.51 -0.99 -3.82
CA LEU A 97 7.48 -1.67 -2.94
C LEU A 97 6.98 -3.08 -2.60
N VAL A 98 7.50 -4.09 -3.30
CA VAL A 98 7.02 -5.48 -3.23
C VAL A 98 7.99 -6.36 -2.42
N GLY A 99 7.46 -7.22 -1.54
CA GLY A 99 8.25 -8.07 -0.64
C GLY A 99 8.37 -7.52 0.79
N PRO A 100 9.02 -8.20 1.75
CA PRO A 100 9.31 -7.57 3.04
C PRO A 100 10.19 -6.34 2.79
N VAL A 101 9.59 -5.15 2.91
CA VAL A 101 10.23 -3.88 2.56
C VAL A 101 11.24 -3.51 3.63
N SER A 102 12.51 -3.35 3.25
CA SER A 102 13.56 -2.85 4.13
C SER A 102 13.57 -1.32 4.16
N ARG A 103 14.28 -0.72 5.13
CA ARG A 103 14.49 0.75 5.12
C ARG A 103 15.20 1.21 3.85
N GLN A 104 16.15 0.43 3.36
CA GLN A 104 16.89 0.76 2.15
C GLN A 104 15.99 0.81 0.92
N ASP A 105 14.98 -0.05 0.83
CA ASP A 105 14.02 -0.03 -0.29
C ASP A 105 13.16 1.24 -0.28
N VAL A 106 12.74 1.68 0.91
CA VAL A 106 12.00 2.95 1.09
C VAL A 106 12.89 4.16 0.78
N ASP A 107 14.15 4.13 1.20
CA ASP A 107 15.10 5.23 0.99
C ASP A 107 15.48 5.36 -0.49
N LEU A 108 15.61 4.24 -1.21
CA LEU A 108 15.94 4.24 -2.64
C LEU A 108 14.73 4.58 -3.53
N ASP A 109 13.53 4.13 -3.13
CA ASP A 109 12.24 4.29 -3.81
C ASP A 109 12.34 4.33 -5.34
N ILE A 110 12.95 3.28 -5.90
CA ILE A 110 13.27 3.20 -7.34
C ILE A 110 11.99 3.34 -8.17
N GLY A 111 10.91 2.71 -7.71
CA GLY A 111 9.60 2.73 -8.33
C GLY A 111 8.95 4.12 -8.30
N GLY A 112 8.89 4.75 -7.12
CA GLY A 112 8.36 6.11 -6.96
C GLY A 112 9.12 7.13 -7.79
N ARG A 113 10.46 7.10 -7.75
CA ARG A 113 11.30 7.98 -8.57
C ARG A 113 11.07 7.81 -10.07
N SER A 114 10.86 6.57 -10.53
CA SER A 114 10.56 6.30 -11.94
C SER A 114 9.20 6.91 -12.33
N ALA A 115 8.20 6.81 -11.45
CA ALA A 115 6.88 7.40 -11.65
C ALA A 115 6.94 8.93 -11.70
N ASP A 116 7.70 9.57 -10.80
CA ASP A 116 7.87 11.03 -10.77
C ASP A 116 8.50 11.56 -12.06
N ILE A 117 9.56 10.89 -12.54
CA ILE A 117 10.20 11.23 -13.83
C ILE A 117 9.22 11.06 -14.98
N ALA A 118 8.44 9.96 -14.98
CA ALA A 118 7.45 9.72 -16.02
C ALA A 118 6.40 10.83 -16.07
N VAL A 119 5.85 11.23 -14.93
CA VAL A 119 4.87 12.32 -14.83
C VAL A 119 5.48 13.62 -15.35
N SER A 120 6.68 13.98 -14.91
CA SER A 120 7.37 15.21 -15.34
C SER A 120 7.61 15.27 -16.86
N ILE A 121 8.00 14.16 -17.48
CA ILE A 121 8.22 14.06 -18.93
C ILE A 121 6.90 14.19 -19.69
N LEU A 122 5.84 13.51 -19.23
CA LEU A 122 4.53 13.56 -19.87
C LEU A 122 3.92 14.96 -19.80
N GLU A 123 4.02 15.62 -18.65
CA GLU A 123 3.59 17.02 -18.47
C GLU A 123 4.36 17.97 -19.39
N SER A 124 5.69 17.81 -19.46
CA SER A 124 6.54 18.63 -20.33
C SER A 124 6.23 18.41 -21.82
N ALA A 125 5.77 17.22 -22.20
CA ALA A 125 5.34 16.89 -23.56
C ALA A 125 3.88 17.30 -23.87
N GLY A 126 3.14 17.85 -22.89
CA GLY A 126 1.74 18.20 -23.03
C GLY A 126 0.79 17.00 -23.12
N ILE A 127 1.23 15.83 -22.66
CA ILE A 127 0.47 14.57 -22.70
C ILE A 127 -0.36 14.46 -21.42
N LYS A 128 -1.67 14.26 -21.58
CA LYS A 128 -2.59 14.15 -20.43
C LYS A 128 -2.58 12.74 -19.86
N THR A 129 -2.23 12.61 -18.58
CA THR A 129 -2.42 11.36 -17.82
C THR A 129 -3.89 11.19 -17.44
N ILE A 130 -4.54 10.17 -18.00
CA ILE A 130 -5.96 9.87 -17.73
C ILE A 130 -6.14 8.92 -16.55
N LYS A 131 -5.12 8.12 -16.23
CA LYS A 131 -5.14 7.15 -15.14
C LYS A 131 -3.72 6.93 -14.62
N SER A 132 -3.56 6.88 -13.30
CA SER A 132 -2.29 6.60 -12.65
C SER A 132 -2.53 5.75 -11.41
N GLU A 133 -1.88 4.58 -11.34
CA GLU A 133 -1.85 3.70 -10.16
C GLU A 133 -0.42 3.31 -9.88
N THR A 134 0.32 4.27 -9.30
CA THR A 134 1.74 4.14 -9.00
C THR A 134 1.99 4.05 -7.50
N GLY A 135 3.10 3.42 -7.11
CA GLY A 135 3.46 3.22 -5.70
C GLY A 135 2.69 2.07 -5.04
N GLY A 136 2.57 2.13 -3.72
CA GLY A 136 1.92 1.10 -2.94
C GLY A 136 2.79 -0.15 -2.76
N PHE A 137 2.14 -1.30 -2.48
CA PHE A 137 2.82 -2.53 -2.03
C PHE A 137 2.37 -3.78 -2.78
N PHE A 138 1.67 -3.60 -3.91
CA PHE A 138 1.07 -4.68 -4.67
C PHE A 138 1.59 -4.71 -6.11
N THR A 139 1.45 -5.87 -6.75
CA THR A 139 1.75 -6.07 -8.16
C THR A 139 0.50 -5.89 -9.01
N CYS A 140 0.66 -5.37 -10.22
CA CYS A 140 -0.44 -5.14 -11.15
C CYS A 140 -0.05 -5.51 -12.58
N THR A 141 -1.03 -5.60 -13.46
CA THR A 141 -0.88 -5.59 -14.91
C THR A 141 -1.34 -4.25 -15.45
N LEU A 142 -0.64 -3.74 -16.45
CA LEU A 142 -1.10 -2.62 -17.28
C LEU A 142 -1.39 -3.16 -18.67
N GLU A 143 -2.60 -2.90 -19.16
CA GLU A 143 -3.03 -3.29 -20.50
C GLU A 143 -3.40 -2.08 -21.34
N LEU A 144 -3.10 -2.14 -22.63
CA LEU A 144 -3.54 -1.21 -23.66
C LEU A 144 -4.18 -1.99 -24.80
N ASN A 145 -5.47 -1.76 -25.04
CA ASN A 145 -6.16 -2.27 -26.21
C ASN A 145 -5.81 -1.42 -27.43
N MET A 146 -5.06 -1.97 -28.39
CA MET A 146 -4.58 -1.21 -29.54
C MET A 146 -5.69 -0.81 -30.52
N ALA A 147 -6.85 -1.47 -30.48
CA ALA A 147 -7.99 -1.14 -31.34
C ALA A 147 -8.77 0.07 -30.85
N THR A 148 -8.88 0.23 -29.53
CA THR A 148 -9.75 1.24 -28.89
C THR A 148 -8.97 2.35 -28.16
N GLY A 149 -7.74 2.08 -27.74
CA GLY A 149 -6.97 2.92 -26.83
C GLY A 149 -7.37 2.76 -25.36
N GLU A 150 -8.27 1.83 -25.04
CA GLU A 150 -8.70 1.58 -23.67
C GLU A 150 -7.57 0.97 -22.85
N THR A 151 -7.36 1.48 -21.64
CA THR A 151 -6.34 0.99 -20.72
C THR A 151 -6.93 0.38 -19.46
N SER A 152 -6.45 -0.79 -19.07
CA SER A 152 -6.87 -1.49 -17.85
C SER A 152 -5.68 -1.62 -16.88
N ILE A 153 -5.97 -1.57 -15.57
CA ILE A 153 -4.96 -1.82 -14.52
C ILE A 153 -5.58 -2.79 -13.52
N ASN A 154 -5.09 -4.03 -13.52
CA ASN A 154 -5.63 -5.12 -12.73
C ASN A 154 -4.55 -5.65 -11.79
N PRO A 155 -4.86 -6.11 -10.57
CA PRO A 155 -3.89 -6.82 -9.75
C PRO A 155 -3.31 -8.03 -10.48
N ALA A 156 -2.01 -8.30 -10.33
CA ALA A 156 -1.37 -9.42 -11.03
C ALA A 156 -1.88 -10.80 -10.56
N TRP A 157 -2.57 -10.86 -9.42
CA TRP A 157 -3.23 -12.05 -8.89
C TRP A 157 -4.71 -12.16 -9.27
N MET A 158 -5.26 -11.23 -10.06
CA MET A 158 -6.69 -11.25 -10.39
C MET A 158 -7.07 -12.50 -11.22
N ASP A 159 -6.12 -13.07 -11.96
CA ASP A 159 -6.29 -14.37 -12.65
C ASP A 159 -6.32 -15.58 -11.68
N LEU A 160 -5.89 -15.41 -10.43
CA LEU A 160 -5.97 -16.41 -9.34
C LEU A 160 -7.26 -16.25 -8.52
N CYS A 161 -7.95 -15.11 -8.64
CA CYS A 161 -9.21 -14.88 -7.94
C CYS A 161 -10.32 -15.68 -8.62
N LYS A 162 -11.06 -16.48 -7.85
CA LYS A 162 -12.28 -17.15 -8.31
C LYS A 162 -13.24 -16.08 -8.85
N SER A 163 -14.01 -16.41 -9.90
CA SER A 163 -14.93 -15.48 -10.57
C SER A 163 -15.82 -14.73 -9.57
N GLU A 164 -16.15 -13.47 -9.86
CA GLU A 164 -16.99 -12.57 -9.02
C GLU A 164 -18.33 -13.18 -8.54
N ASN A 165 -18.79 -14.30 -9.13
CA ASN A 165 -20.04 -14.98 -8.81
C ASN A 165 -19.97 -16.08 -7.74
N ASP A 166 -18.79 -16.42 -7.20
CA ASP A 166 -18.62 -17.58 -6.29
C ASP A 166 -18.28 -17.16 -4.84
N PHE A 167 -18.53 -15.90 -4.52
CA PHE A 167 -18.28 -15.39 -3.18
C PHE A 167 -19.45 -15.70 -2.25
N ASN A 168 -19.17 -16.53 -1.25
CA ASN A 168 -20.05 -16.72 -0.11
C ASN A 168 -19.55 -15.84 1.04
N ALA A 169 -20.40 -14.91 1.49
CA ALA A 169 -20.16 -14.15 2.70
C ALA A 169 -19.80 -15.11 3.86
N PRO A 170 -18.76 -14.83 4.66
CA PRO A 170 -18.35 -15.69 5.76
C PRO A 170 -19.49 -15.80 6.76
N SER A 171 -19.86 -17.04 7.09
CA SER A 171 -20.83 -17.25 8.16
C SER A 171 -20.22 -16.85 9.51
N MET A 172 -21.08 -16.65 10.53
CA MET A 172 -20.59 -16.43 11.90
C MET A 172 -19.65 -17.54 12.39
N ASN A 173 -19.84 -18.78 11.91
CA ASN A 173 -18.93 -19.89 12.24
C ASN A 173 -17.57 -19.73 11.55
N ASP A 174 -17.52 -19.18 10.34
CA ASP A 174 -16.28 -18.93 9.63
C ASP A 174 -15.49 -17.81 10.33
N ILE A 175 -16.16 -16.70 10.67
CA ILE A 175 -15.58 -15.62 11.47
C ILE A 175 -15.02 -16.15 12.80
N SER A 176 -15.78 -17.01 13.49
CA SER A 176 -15.32 -17.62 14.75
C SER A 176 -14.07 -18.47 14.56
N LYS A 177 -14.00 -19.27 13.49
CA LYS A 177 -12.80 -20.08 13.18
C LYS A 177 -11.59 -19.20 12.89
N THR A 178 -11.76 -18.07 12.20
CA THR A 178 -10.67 -17.12 11.95
C THR A 178 -10.18 -16.48 13.23
N ILE A 179 -11.08 -16.14 14.16
CA ILE A 179 -10.69 -15.64 15.48
C ILE A 179 -9.78 -16.65 16.19
N ASP A 180 -10.06 -17.94 16.07
CA ASP A 180 -9.26 -19.01 16.68
C ASP A 180 -7.88 -19.21 16.00
N THR A 181 -7.73 -18.83 14.72
CA THR A 181 -6.45 -18.97 13.99
C THR A 181 -5.53 -17.75 14.12
N LEU A 182 -6.09 -16.58 14.41
CA LEU A 182 -5.29 -15.37 14.60
C LEU A 182 -4.49 -15.44 15.90
N LYS A 183 -3.23 -15.01 15.83
CA LYS A 183 -2.40 -14.86 17.03
C LYS A 183 -3.05 -13.80 17.94
N PRO A 184 -3.37 -14.14 19.19
CA PRO A 184 -3.97 -13.21 20.11
C PRO A 184 -2.98 -12.13 20.54
N ILE A 185 -3.51 -10.99 20.99
CA ILE A 185 -2.68 -9.96 21.66
C ILE A 185 -2.05 -10.58 22.91
N PRO A 186 -0.73 -10.43 23.14
CA PRO A 186 -0.05 -10.99 24.30
C PRO A 186 -0.73 -10.61 25.63
N GLN A 187 -0.88 -11.57 26.54
CA GLN A 187 -1.52 -11.35 27.84
C GLN A 187 -0.80 -10.29 28.67
N ALA A 188 0.54 -10.21 28.55
CA ALA A 188 1.34 -9.16 29.17
C ALA A 188 0.88 -7.76 28.72
N ALA A 189 0.63 -7.57 27.42
CA ALA A 189 0.14 -6.31 26.88
C ALA A 189 -1.28 -5.97 27.36
N LEU A 190 -2.18 -6.96 27.40
CA LEU A 190 -3.54 -6.76 27.91
C LEU A 190 -3.55 -6.38 29.40
N LYS A 191 -2.66 -6.98 30.20
CA LYS A 191 -2.51 -6.63 31.60
C LYS A 191 -1.94 -5.22 31.77
N ILE A 192 -0.93 -4.85 30.98
CA ILE A 192 -0.37 -3.49 30.95
C ILE A 192 -1.43 -2.46 30.57
N LEU A 193 -2.25 -2.75 29.55
CA LEU A 193 -3.37 -1.90 29.15
C LEU A 193 -4.39 -1.70 30.28
N ARG A 194 -4.74 -2.75 31.02
CA ARG A 194 -5.65 -2.65 32.18
C ARG A 194 -5.05 -1.79 33.30
N MET A 195 -3.76 -1.98 33.61
CA MET A 195 -3.04 -1.14 34.58
C MET A 195 -3.03 0.32 34.13
N PHE A 196 -2.76 0.58 32.86
CA PHE A 196 -2.75 1.92 32.29
C PHE A 196 -4.10 2.65 32.44
N GLN A 197 -5.19 1.93 32.14
CA GLN A 197 -6.55 2.45 32.23
C GLN A 197 -6.98 2.74 33.67
N SER A 198 -6.61 1.89 34.64
CA SER A 198 -6.96 2.11 36.04
C SER A 198 -6.20 3.27 36.68
N SER A 199 -5.11 3.74 36.07
CA SER A 199 -4.21 4.78 36.61
C SER A 199 -3.67 4.49 38.01
N GLN A 200 -3.74 3.23 38.45
CA GLN A 200 -3.24 2.74 39.74
C GLN A 200 -2.15 1.70 39.50
N TYR A 201 -0.92 2.16 39.22
CA TYR A 201 0.24 1.30 39.00
C TYR A 201 1.54 2.05 39.30
N HIS A 202 2.62 1.32 39.56
CA HIS A 202 3.97 1.84 39.49
C HIS A 202 4.62 1.44 38.15
N ILE A 203 5.51 2.29 37.63
CA ILE A 203 6.21 1.99 36.38
C ILE A 203 7.01 0.68 36.44
N MET A 204 7.50 0.32 37.62
CA MET A 204 8.18 -0.96 37.84
C MET A 204 7.25 -2.14 37.54
N ASP A 205 5.96 -2.07 37.88
CA ASP A 205 4.98 -3.12 37.61
C ASP A 205 4.80 -3.33 36.10
N ILE A 206 4.77 -2.23 35.33
CA ILE A 206 4.68 -2.25 33.87
C ILE A 206 5.94 -2.90 33.28
N THR A 207 7.13 -2.44 33.69
CA THR A 207 8.39 -2.98 33.15
C THR A 207 8.61 -4.44 33.51
N ASN A 208 8.22 -4.87 34.71
CA ASN A 208 8.29 -6.27 35.15
C ASN A 208 7.30 -7.15 34.39
N GLU A 209 6.11 -6.64 34.08
CA GLU A 209 5.15 -7.36 33.26
C GLU A 209 5.65 -7.49 31.81
N LEU A 210 6.19 -6.42 31.24
CA LEU A 210 6.75 -6.41 29.89
C LEU A 210 7.94 -7.37 29.76
N ALA A 211 8.83 -7.41 30.76
CA ALA A 211 10.02 -8.27 30.77
C ALA A 211 9.71 -9.78 30.67
N LYS A 212 8.47 -10.19 30.93
CA LYS A 212 8.01 -11.58 30.74
C LYS A 212 7.88 -11.96 29.26
N ASP A 213 7.79 -10.97 28.37
CA ASP A 213 7.70 -11.15 26.93
C ASP A 213 8.88 -10.47 26.23
N GLN A 214 9.89 -11.26 25.89
CA GLN A 214 11.10 -10.78 25.23
C GLN A 214 10.85 -10.22 23.83
N VAL A 215 9.87 -10.77 23.11
CA VAL A 215 9.53 -10.32 21.75
C VAL A 215 8.87 -8.94 21.82
N LEU A 216 7.86 -8.80 22.68
CA LEU A 216 7.18 -7.53 22.89
C LEU A 216 8.13 -6.47 23.46
N SER A 217 9.05 -6.85 24.34
CA SER A 217 10.10 -5.96 24.85
C SER A 217 10.97 -5.40 23.72
N GLY A 218 11.47 -6.26 22.84
CA GLY A 218 12.29 -5.84 21.69
C GLY A 218 11.54 -4.96 20.71
N GLN A 219 10.27 -5.29 20.43
CA GLN A 219 9.41 -4.48 19.57
C GLN A 219 9.08 -3.11 20.17
N THR A 220 8.85 -3.06 21.49
CA THR A 220 8.65 -1.80 22.23
C THR A 220 9.86 -0.91 22.08
N LEU A 221 11.08 -1.42 22.31
CA LEU A 221 12.31 -0.63 22.13
C LEU A 221 12.50 -0.16 20.69
N LYS A 222 12.15 -0.99 19.70
CA LYS A 222 12.16 -0.60 18.28
C LYS A 222 11.19 0.55 17.99
N LEU A 223 9.99 0.54 18.58
CA LEU A 223 9.02 1.63 18.46
C LEU A 223 9.47 2.89 19.19
N CYS A 224 10.03 2.77 20.40
CA CYS A 224 10.58 3.92 21.13
C CYS A 224 11.64 4.67 20.31
N ASN A 225 12.44 3.96 19.50
CA ASN A 225 13.44 4.54 18.59
C ASN A 225 12.89 4.97 17.21
N SER A 226 11.58 4.87 16.98
CA SER A 226 10.97 5.32 15.74
C SER A 226 10.75 6.84 15.77
N ALA A 227 10.70 7.46 14.58
CA ALA A 227 10.42 8.89 14.43
C ALA A 227 9.07 9.32 15.05
N LEU A 228 8.17 8.36 15.31
CA LEU A 228 6.89 8.58 15.98
C LEU A 228 7.04 8.91 17.47
N PHE A 229 8.08 8.39 18.15
CA PHE A 229 8.20 8.45 19.61
C PHE A 229 9.51 9.11 20.10
N ALA A 230 10.64 8.98 19.39
CA ALA A 230 11.89 9.65 19.76
C ALA A 230 12.64 10.24 18.56
N GLY A 231 13.13 11.47 18.73
CA GLY A 231 14.08 12.13 17.84
C GLY A 231 15.48 12.19 18.44
N LEU A 232 16.49 11.92 17.61
CA LEU A 232 17.95 12.10 17.80
C LEU A 232 18.68 11.20 18.82
N LEU A 233 18.07 10.75 19.91
CA LEU A 233 18.73 9.91 20.93
C LEU A 233 18.30 8.44 20.86
N LYS A 234 19.28 7.54 20.95
CA LYS A 234 19.06 6.08 20.92
C LYS A 234 18.62 5.59 22.31
N ILE A 235 17.54 4.80 22.33
CA ILE A 235 16.98 4.16 23.52
C ILE A 235 17.37 2.68 23.51
N ASP A 236 18.29 2.26 24.38
CA ASP A 236 18.80 0.88 24.42
C ASP A 236 18.10 0.00 25.48
N THR A 237 17.55 0.61 26.54
CA THR A 237 16.87 -0.12 27.62
C THR A 237 15.49 0.46 27.96
N LEU A 238 14.65 -0.34 28.64
CA LEU A 238 13.34 0.11 29.13
C LEU A 238 13.48 1.24 30.17
N LYS A 239 14.57 1.24 30.95
CA LYS A 239 14.85 2.32 31.89
C LYS A 239 15.12 3.63 31.15
N ASP A 240 15.91 3.56 30.08
CA ASP A 240 16.16 4.73 29.21
C ASP A 240 14.86 5.23 28.59
N ALA A 241 13.99 4.31 28.16
CA ALA A 241 12.69 4.65 27.61
C ALA A 241 11.82 5.40 28.63
N VAL A 242 11.76 4.95 29.89
CA VAL A 242 11.06 5.67 30.97
C VAL A 242 11.65 7.06 31.18
N MET A 243 12.99 7.16 31.26
CA MET A 243 13.67 8.42 31.55
C MET A 243 13.53 9.45 30.43
N LEU A 244 13.55 9.01 29.17
CA LEU A 244 13.55 9.90 28.01
C LEU A 244 12.15 10.21 27.47
N LEU A 245 11.21 9.25 27.51
CA LEU A 245 9.86 9.39 26.96
C LEU A 245 8.80 9.67 28.04
N GLY A 246 9.07 9.26 29.28
CA GLY A 246 8.07 9.22 30.34
C GLY A 246 7.19 7.96 30.31
N GLU A 247 6.47 7.74 31.41
CA GLU A 247 5.68 6.53 31.64
C GLU A 247 4.54 6.35 30.63
N ASP A 248 3.84 7.44 30.33
CA ASP A 248 2.68 7.44 29.44
C ASP A 248 3.06 7.02 28.01
N MET A 249 4.14 7.59 27.46
CA MET A 249 4.64 7.25 26.13
C MET A 249 5.25 5.86 26.04
N LEU A 250 5.91 5.39 27.10
CA LEU A 250 6.38 4.01 27.16
C LEU A 250 5.19 3.04 27.08
N ILE A 251 4.16 3.26 27.89
CA ILE A 251 2.99 2.38 27.92
C ILE A 251 2.27 2.40 26.57
N LYS A 252 2.11 3.58 25.95
CA LYS A 252 1.57 3.69 24.60
C LYS A 252 2.41 2.93 23.58
N SER A 253 3.74 3.00 23.66
CA SER A 253 4.64 2.24 22.80
C SER A 253 4.52 0.72 22.99
N ILE A 254 4.33 0.24 24.23
CA ILE A 254 4.10 -1.18 24.52
C ILE A 254 2.79 -1.66 23.90
N ILE A 255 1.69 -0.93 24.15
CA ILE A 255 0.36 -1.31 23.63
C ILE A 255 0.37 -1.26 22.10
N THR A 256 0.99 -0.23 21.52
CA THR A 256 1.17 -0.09 20.07
C THR A 256 1.98 -1.25 19.49
N ALA A 257 3.09 -1.67 20.13
CA ALA A 257 3.87 -2.84 19.69
C ALA A 257 3.04 -4.12 19.70
N ALA A 258 2.25 -4.33 20.75
CA ALA A 258 1.40 -5.51 20.87
C ALA A 258 0.32 -5.56 19.77
N VAL A 259 -0.26 -4.42 19.46
CA VAL A 259 -1.32 -4.28 18.44
C VAL A 259 -0.75 -4.33 17.02
N GLN A 260 0.49 -3.87 16.80
CA GLN A 260 1.18 -3.99 15.51
C GLN A 260 1.26 -5.45 15.04
N ASN A 261 1.58 -6.37 15.95
CA ASN A 261 1.59 -7.80 15.61
C ASN A 261 0.24 -8.28 15.13
N TYR A 262 -0.84 -7.83 15.79
CA TYR A 262 -2.19 -8.23 15.40
C TYR A 262 -2.55 -7.69 14.00
N PHE A 263 -2.36 -6.40 13.75
CA PHE A 263 -2.63 -5.79 12.44
C PHE A 263 -1.71 -6.29 11.32
N SER A 264 -0.54 -6.87 11.65
CA SER A 264 0.34 -7.48 10.65
C SER A 264 -0.15 -8.83 10.10
N GLN A 265 -1.23 -9.38 10.65
CA GLN A 265 -1.81 -10.66 10.22
C GLN A 265 -2.78 -10.52 9.04
N THR A 266 -2.94 -9.32 8.50
CA THR A 266 -3.69 -9.09 7.24
C THR A 266 -2.96 -9.73 6.05
N GLY A 267 -3.73 -10.28 5.12
CA GLY A 267 -3.27 -10.77 3.84
C GLY A 267 -2.75 -9.65 2.92
N VAL A 268 -2.31 -10.04 1.72
CA VAL A 268 -1.63 -9.13 0.77
C VAL A 268 -2.59 -8.13 0.10
N SER A 269 -3.92 -8.36 0.11
CA SER A 269 -4.83 -7.71 -0.85
C SER A 269 -6.25 -7.34 -0.38
N GLY A 270 -6.70 -7.66 0.83
CA GLY A 270 -8.12 -7.47 1.20
C GLY A 270 -8.52 -6.00 1.31
N TYR A 271 -8.31 -5.41 2.47
CA TYR A 271 -8.56 -3.99 2.70
C TYR A 271 -7.52 -3.08 2.03
N SER A 272 -6.62 -3.59 1.20
CA SER A 272 -5.70 -2.79 0.35
C SER A 272 -4.98 -1.65 1.10
N LEU A 273 -4.72 -1.85 2.39
CA LEU A 273 -3.91 -0.93 3.16
C LEU A 273 -2.48 -1.37 2.94
N CYS A 274 -1.69 -0.51 2.30
CA CYS A 274 -0.23 -0.51 2.27
C CYS A 274 0.35 -1.22 3.51
N LYS A 275 1.38 -2.08 3.41
CA LYS A 275 1.88 -2.86 4.57
C LYS A 275 2.04 -2.00 5.84
N GLY A 276 1.09 -2.12 6.78
CA GLY A 276 1.03 -1.33 8.01
C GLY A 276 0.05 -0.14 8.03
N GLY A 277 -0.69 0.15 6.95
CA GLY A 277 -1.61 1.27 6.83
C GLY A 277 -2.77 1.19 7.83
N LEU A 278 -3.31 -0.01 8.07
CA LEU A 278 -4.33 -0.24 9.10
C LEU A 278 -3.79 0.06 10.51
N PHE A 279 -2.54 -0.33 10.77
CA PHE A 279 -1.85 -0.05 12.01
C PHE A 279 -1.59 1.45 12.19
N PHE A 280 -1.04 2.14 11.19
CA PHE A 280 -0.77 3.59 11.26
C PHE A 280 -2.07 4.40 11.36
N HIS A 281 -3.13 3.98 10.66
CA HIS A 281 -4.47 4.55 10.83
C HIS A 281 -4.95 4.39 12.27
N ALA A 282 -4.89 3.18 12.83
CA ALA A 282 -5.30 2.93 14.22
C ALA A 282 -4.50 3.78 15.22
N VAL A 283 -3.19 3.92 15.04
CA VAL A 283 -2.33 4.77 15.89
C VAL A 283 -2.67 6.26 15.73
N GLY A 284 -2.93 6.71 14.50
CA GLY A 284 -3.37 8.08 14.22
C GLY A 284 -4.72 8.40 14.87
N VAL A 285 -5.71 7.51 14.72
CA VAL A 285 -7.02 7.63 15.34
C VAL A 285 -6.91 7.61 16.86
N ALA A 286 -6.11 6.71 17.45
CA ALA A 286 -5.86 6.66 18.89
C ALA A 286 -5.34 8.00 19.44
N THR A 287 -4.30 8.54 18.78
CA THR A 287 -3.66 9.80 19.18
C THR A 287 -4.62 10.99 19.06
N LEU A 288 -5.42 11.03 17.99
CA LEU A 288 -6.40 12.09 17.78
C LEU A 288 -7.58 11.98 18.76
N ALA A 289 -8.11 10.78 18.98
CA ALA A 289 -9.20 10.52 19.91
C ALA A 289 -8.84 10.95 21.33
N GLU A 290 -7.61 10.65 21.77
CA GLU A 290 -7.07 11.11 23.04
C GLU A 290 -7.03 12.63 23.14
N LYS A 291 -6.42 13.32 22.17
CA LYS A 291 -6.34 14.78 22.14
C LYS A 291 -7.71 15.46 22.12
N ILE A 292 -8.68 14.85 21.43
CA ILE A 292 -10.08 15.33 21.42
C ILE A 292 -10.71 15.15 22.81
N ALA A 293 -10.51 14.00 23.45
CA ALA A 293 -11.01 13.75 24.79
C ALA A 293 -10.42 14.72 25.83
N GLU A 294 -9.11 15.01 25.76
CA GLU A 294 -8.44 16.01 26.61
C GLU A 294 -9.03 17.41 26.42
N LYS A 295 -9.18 17.85 25.17
CA LYS A 295 -9.69 19.19 24.86
C LYS A 295 -11.16 19.39 25.21
N THR A 296 -11.97 18.34 25.06
CA THR A 296 -13.43 18.43 25.26
C THR A 296 -13.88 18.06 26.66
N GLY A 297 -13.09 17.28 27.40
CA GLY A 297 -13.46 16.73 28.70
C GLY A 297 -14.64 15.74 28.64
N ARG A 298 -15.08 15.30 27.46
CA ARG A 298 -16.28 14.46 27.26
C ARG A 298 -16.03 12.96 27.39
N ALA A 299 -14.77 12.54 27.42
CA ALA A 299 -14.38 11.15 27.58
C ALA A 299 -13.05 11.08 28.34
N VAL A 300 -12.76 9.92 28.93
CA VAL A 300 -11.46 9.67 29.58
C VAL A 300 -10.39 9.54 28.49
N PRO A 301 -9.33 10.38 28.47
CA PRO A 301 -8.33 10.39 27.39
C PRO A 301 -7.68 9.03 27.11
N LYS A 302 -7.22 8.34 28.16
CA LYS A 302 -6.60 7.00 28.06
C LYS A 302 -7.54 5.95 27.46
N LEU A 303 -8.83 6.04 27.78
CA LEU A 303 -9.85 5.15 27.22
C LEU A 303 -10.10 5.48 25.74
N ALA A 304 -10.15 6.77 25.38
CA ALA A 304 -10.29 7.22 24.00
C ALA A 304 -9.12 6.78 23.12
N TYR A 305 -7.88 6.86 23.64
CA TYR A 305 -6.68 6.32 22.98
C TYR A 305 -6.85 4.83 22.67
N THR A 306 -7.22 4.04 23.69
CA THR A 306 -7.39 2.59 23.54
C THR A 306 -8.50 2.26 22.52
N ALA A 307 -9.64 2.96 22.61
CA ALA A 307 -10.76 2.77 21.70
C ALA A 307 -10.34 3.06 20.25
N GLY A 308 -9.62 4.16 20.01
CA GLY A 308 -9.10 4.50 18.68
C GLY A 308 -8.09 3.48 18.16
N LEU A 309 -7.26 2.90 19.04
CA LEU A 309 -6.27 1.90 18.64
C LEU A 309 -6.91 0.55 18.24
N LEU A 310 -8.04 0.19 18.87
CA LEU A 310 -8.69 -1.11 18.67
C LEU A 310 -9.93 -1.07 17.77
N HIS A 311 -10.40 0.12 17.37
CA HIS A 311 -11.70 0.29 16.69
C HIS A 311 -11.85 -0.56 15.42
N ASP A 312 -10.76 -0.76 14.69
CA ASP A 312 -10.72 -1.45 13.40
C ASP A 312 -10.16 -2.88 13.49
N ILE A 313 -10.07 -3.46 14.69
CA ILE A 313 -9.51 -4.81 14.90
C ILE A 313 -10.26 -5.89 14.09
N GLY A 314 -11.58 -5.71 13.89
CA GLY A 314 -12.40 -6.62 13.09
C GLY A 314 -12.01 -6.66 11.62
N LYS A 315 -11.39 -5.60 11.07
CA LYS A 315 -10.91 -5.60 9.69
C LYS A 315 -9.81 -6.63 9.47
N VAL A 316 -9.01 -6.98 10.47
CA VAL A 316 -7.99 -8.05 10.34
C VAL A 316 -8.63 -9.42 10.12
N ILE A 317 -9.80 -9.65 10.75
CA ILE A 317 -10.58 -10.88 10.58
C ILE A 317 -11.22 -10.91 9.21
N LEU A 318 -11.91 -9.81 8.84
CA LEU A 318 -12.59 -9.69 7.56
C LEU A 318 -11.61 -9.73 6.38
N ASP A 319 -10.39 -9.21 6.54
CA ASP A 319 -9.36 -9.18 5.50
C ASP A 319 -9.04 -10.58 4.93
N GLN A 320 -9.12 -11.62 5.76
CA GLN A 320 -8.92 -13.01 5.35
C GLN A 320 -9.94 -13.48 4.30
N TYR A 321 -11.12 -12.85 4.28
CA TYR A 321 -12.21 -13.14 3.34
C TYR A 321 -12.31 -12.09 2.23
N VAL A 322 -12.01 -10.81 2.53
CA VAL A 322 -12.03 -9.71 1.55
C VAL A 322 -10.98 -9.95 0.46
N ALA A 323 -9.79 -10.44 0.83
CA ALA A 323 -8.68 -10.62 -0.12
C ALA A 323 -9.02 -11.56 -1.28
N GLU A 324 -9.83 -12.60 -1.02
CA GLU A 324 -10.25 -13.56 -2.03
C GLU A 324 -11.46 -13.07 -2.86
N SER A 325 -12.31 -12.22 -2.28
CA SER A 325 -13.65 -11.91 -2.81
C SER A 325 -13.79 -10.55 -3.46
N ALA A 326 -13.13 -9.54 -2.90
CA ALA A 326 -13.14 -8.17 -3.38
C ALA A 326 -11.71 -7.62 -3.32
N PRO A 327 -10.78 -8.15 -4.14
CA PRO A 327 -9.46 -7.55 -4.27
C PRO A 327 -9.63 -6.08 -4.65
N LEU A 328 -8.89 -5.20 -3.97
CA LEU A 328 -9.03 -3.75 -4.11
C LEU A 328 -10.41 -3.20 -3.68
N PHE A 329 -11.04 -3.79 -2.64
CA PHE A 329 -12.31 -3.34 -2.07
C PHE A 329 -12.41 -1.81 -1.95
N PHE A 330 -11.39 -1.15 -1.37
CA PHE A 330 -11.35 0.31 -1.26
C PHE A 330 -11.28 1.08 -2.58
N ARG A 331 -10.71 0.51 -3.65
CA ARG A 331 -10.73 1.12 -5.00
C ARG A 331 -12.11 1.02 -5.62
N LYS A 332 -12.88 -0.04 -5.32
CA LYS A 332 -14.30 -0.12 -5.71
C LYS A 332 -15.11 0.91 -4.91
N LEU A 333 -14.85 1.04 -3.61
CA LEU A 333 -15.47 2.08 -2.76
C LEU A 333 -15.18 3.51 -3.24
N SER A 334 -13.97 3.82 -3.73
CA SER A 334 -13.67 5.18 -4.19
C SER A 334 -14.38 5.56 -5.49
N LYS A 335 -14.89 4.58 -6.24
CA LYS A 335 -15.70 4.80 -7.45
C LYS A 335 -17.19 4.89 -7.17
N GLU A 336 -17.65 4.39 -6.03
CA GLU A 336 -19.06 4.37 -5.62
C GLU A 336 -19.31 5.42 -4.53
N THR A 337 -20.44 6.12 -4.54
CA THR A 337 -20.80 7.09 -3.49
C THR A 337 -21.33 6.44 -2.20
N GLU A 338 -21.17 5.12 -2.05
CA GLU A 338 -21.72 4.36 -0.93
C GLU A 338 -20.82 4.41 0.31
N SER A 339 -21.44 4.26 1.48
CA SER A 339 -20.70 4.19 2.74
C SER A 339 -19.94 2.87 2.85
N LEU A 340 -18.77 2.89 3.50
CA LEU A 340 -17.97 1.69 3.73
C LEU A 340 -18.79 0.56 4.41
N LEU A 341 -19.63 0.91 5.39
CA LEU A 341 -20.52 -0.04 6.07
C LEU A 341 -21.59 -0.66 5.15
N SER A 342 -22.17 0.13 4.24
CA SER A 342 -23.16 -0.42 3.30
C SER A 342 -22.51 -1.37 2.32
N SER A 343 -21.31 -1.05 1.85
CA SER A 343 -20.56 -1.89 0.95
C SER A 343 -19.99 -3.13 1.65
N GLU A 344 -19.56 -3.02 2.91
CA GLU A 344 -19.20 -4.17 3.73
C GLU A 344 -20.40 -5.11 3.92
N LYS A 345 -21.59 -4.60 4.24
CA LYS A 345 -22.82 -5.44 4.38
C LYS A 345 -23.31 -6.08 3.09
N LYS A 346 -22.91 -5.58 1.92
CA LYS A 346 -23.19 -6.23 0.64
C LYS A 346 -22.27 -7.44 0.42
N ILE A 347 -21.13 -7.46 1.10
CA ILE A 347 -20.09 -8.48 0.99
C ILE A 347 -20.13 -9.44 2.21
N PHE A 348 -20.46 -8.98 3.41
CA PHE A 348 -20.39 -9.76 4.65
C PHE A 348 -21.75 -9.92 5.32
#